data_AF-A0AAD2B1T7-F1
#
_entry.id   AF-A0AAD2B1T7-F1
#
_cell.length_a   1.000
_cell.length_b   1.000
_cell.length_c   1.000
_cell.angle_alpha   90.00
_cell.angle_beta   90.00
_cell.angle_gamma   90.00
#
_symmetry.space_group_name_H-M   'P 1'
#
loop_
_entity.id
_entity.type
_entity.pdbx_description
1 polymer ?
#
loop_
_entity_poly.entity_id
_entity_poly.type
_entity_poly.pdbx_seq_one_letter_code
_entity_poly.pdbx_strand_id
1 'polypeptide(L)'
;MTDSTNTQGQVSYDATDAIAYGATAQRFLATAKGYKIDSPNMYELAAEDLRSVKTLSKAVEEKRTAITGPLNQAVKAVNDLFRAPKAYLEEAEKTLKDAMLTYDREQQRKADEARREAERKAQEERDRIEAEAREAARKAQEEADRIAKEAAEAAAAGDAVKAQELQQQAHQAAADGAARAESIAMEAEMVTAAPVRIATAAPKVSGLSTRKNWKARCTDKMQLIAFIATRPEFQNLLDINQSALNAIAKAQKEAMNIPGVEAYPDEVMSARAA
;
A
#
# COMPACT_ATOMS: atom_id res chain seq x y z
N MET A 1 -29.15 -9.11 40.66
CA MET A 1 -27.73 -9.50 40.77
C MET A 1 -27.61 -10.90 40.17
N THR A 2 -27.34 -10.98 38.88
CA THR A 2 -27.19 -12.26 38.16
C THR A 2 -25.78 -12.76 38.41
N ASP A 3 -25.70 -13.82 39.21
CA ASP A 3 -24.50 -14.57 39.53
C ASP A 3 -23.78 -14.99 38.24
N SER A 4 -22.64 -14.35 37.95
CA SER A 4 -21.84 -14.56 36.73
C SER A 4 -20.39 -14.81 37.11
N THR A 5 -20.14 -15.75 38.02
CA THR A 5 -18.78 -16.07 38.48
C THR A 5 -18.47 -17.57 38.45
N ASN A 6 -18.83 -18.23 37.34
CA ASN A 6 -18.15 -19.47 37.01
C ASN A 6 -17.60 -19.44 35.57
N THR A 7 -16.37 -18.92 35.45
CA THR A 7 -15.55 -18.90 34.23
C THR A 7 -14.61 -20.10 34.14
N GLN A 8 -14.74 -21.09 35.03
CA GLN A 8 -13.90 -22.27 35.03
C GLN A 8 -14.56 -23.36 34.18
N GLY A 9 -13.80 -23.88 33.20
CA GLY A 9 -14.19 -25.05 32.41
C GLY A 9 -13.21 -26.19 32.65
N GLN A 10 -13.74 -27.41 32.81
CA GLN A 10 -12.96 -28.64 32.83
C GLN A 10 -13.49 -29.56 31.73
N VAL A 11 -12.59 -30.13 30.92
CA VAL A 11 -12.95 -31.15 29.92
C VAL A 11 -12.34 -32.48 30.33
N SER A 12 -13.17 -33.51 30.38
CA SER A 12 -12.76 -34.91 30.53
C SER A 12 -13.38 -35.74 29.40
N TYR A 13 -12.66 -36.74 28.88
CA TYR A 13 -13.16 -37.68 27.87
C TYR A 13 -12.56 -39.07 28.09
N ASP A 14 -13.32 -40.10 27.73
CA ASP A 14 -12.89 -41.50 27.77
C ASP A 14 -12.30 -41.91 26.41
N ALA A 15 -11.02 -42.29 26.43
CA ALA A 15 -10.26 -42.71 25.26
C ALA A 15 -10.02 -44.23 25.19
N THR A 16 -10.63 -45.02 26.08
CA THR A 16 -10.38 -46.47 26.19
C THR A 16 -10.65 -47.20 24.87
N ASP A 17 -11.75 -46.87 24.19
CA ASP A 17 -12.11 -47.46 22.89
C ASP A 17 -11.06 -47.18 21.80
N ALA A 18 -10.39 -46.03 21.84
CA ALA A 18 -9.39 -45.66 20.84
C ALA A 18 -8.19 -46.61 20.86
N ILE A 19 -7.81 -47.08 22.05
CA ILE A 19 -6.73 -48.07 22.23
C ILE A 19 -7.15 -49.42 21.62
N ALA A 20 -8.38 -49.86 21.87
CA ALA A 20 -8.93 -51.10 21.31
C ALA A 20 -9.07 -51.07 19.78
N TYR A 21 -9.46 -49.91 19.22
CA TYR A 21 -9.53 -49.72 17.77
C TYR A 21 -8.17 -49.82 17.10
N GLY A 22 -7.12 -49.27 17.71
CA GLY A 22 -5.75 -49.34 17.19
C GLY A 22 -5.27 -50.79 16.99
N ALA A 23 -5.47 -51.64 18.01
CA ALA A 23 -5.11 -53.06 17.92
C ALA A 23 -5.91 -53.81 16.84
N THR A 24 -7.21 -53.51 16.70
CA THR A 24 -8.06 -54.15 15.69
C THR A 24 -7.71 -53.69 14.27
N ALA A 25 -7.43 -52.39 14.09
CA ALA A 25 -6.99 -51.85 12.81
C ALA A 25 -5.64 -52.43 12.34
N GLN A 26 -4.70 -52.64 13.27
CA GLN A 26 -3.43 -53.30 12.97
C GLN A 26 -3.63 -54.73 12.47
N ARG A 27 -4.56 -55.49 13.06
CA ARG A 27 -4.88 -56.85 12.60
C ARG A 27 -5.48 -56.83 11.20
N PHE A 28 -6.45 -55.95 10.94
CA PHE A 28 -6.99 -55.81 9.59
C PHE A 28 -5.93 -55.42 8.56
N LEU A 29 -4.99 -54.52 8.91
CA LEU A 29 -3.88 -54.17 8.02
C LEU A 29 -2.96 -55.36 7.74
N ALA A 30 -2.66 -56.16 8.76
CA ALA A 30 -1.85 -57.36 8.61
C ALA A 30 -2.53 -58.39 7.69
N THR A 31 -3.83 -58.64 7.88
CA THR A 31 -4.64 -59.50 7.00
C THR A 31 -4.70 -58.94 5.57
N ALA A 32 -4.96 -57.64 5.41
CA ALA A 32 -5.01 -56.96 4.12
C ALA A 32 -3.71 -57.14 3.32
N LYS A 33 -2.55 -57.00 3.98
CA LYS A 33 -1.23 -57.21 3.36
C LYS A 33 -0.96 -58.65 2.95
N GLY A 34 -1.66 -59.62 3.56
CA GLY A 34 -1.52 -61.04 3.24
C GLY A 34 -2.36 -61.50 2.05
N TYR A 35 -3.26 -60.67 1.53
CA TYR A 35 -4.11 -61.07 0.41
C TYR A 35 -3.33 -61.20 -0.90
N LYS A 36 -3.55 -62.33 -1.56
CA LYS A 36 -3.34 -62.49 -3.01
C LYS A 36 -4.69 -62.86 -3.63
N ILE A 37 -5.25 -61.95 -4.42
CA ILE A 37 -6.57 -62.15 -5.04
C ILE A 37 -6.37 -62.77 -6.42
N ASP A 38 -6.25 -64.10 -6.46
CA ASP A 38 -6.02 -64.87 -7.70
C ASP A 38 -7.18 -65.81 -8.07
N SER A 39 -8.30 -65.72 -7.36
CA SER A 39 -9.52 -66.46 -7.67
C SER A 39 -10.78 -65.69 -7.27
N PRO A 40 -11.95 -66.02 -7.85
CA PRO A 40 -13.24 -65.41 -7.46
C PRO A 40 -13.54 -65.55 -5.96
N ASN A 41 -13.26 -66.70 -5.36
CA ASN A 41 -13.48 -66.91 -3.92
C ASN A 41 -12.58 -65.97 -3.07
N MET A 42 -11.33 -65.76 -3.49
CA MET A 42 -10.43 -64.82 -2.80
C MET A 42 -10.89 -63.36 -2.97
N TYR A 43 -11.52 -63.03 -4.10
CA TYR A 43 -12.12 -61.72 -4.32
C TYR A 43 -13.33 -61.49 -3.40
N GLU A 44 -14.22 -62.48 -3.27
CA GLU A 44 -15.38 -62.40 -2.37
C GLU A 44 -14.97 -62.24 -0.90
N LEU A 45 -13.98 -63.02 -0.45
CA LEU A 45 -13.44 -62.93 0.91
C LEU A 45 -12.79 -61.57 1.17
N ALA A 46 -11.96 -61.08 0.23
CA ALA A 46 -11.37 -59.75 0.33
C ALA A 46 -12.43 -58.63 0.36
N ALA A 47 -13.53 -58.79 -0.39
CA ALA A 47 -14.64 -57.84 -0.38
C ALA A 47 -15.40 -57.83 0.96
N GLU A 48 -15.53 -58.97 1.63
CA GLU A 48 -16.10 -59.05 2.98
C GLU A 48 -15.20 -58.41 4.03
N ASP A 49 -13.90 -58.71 4.00
CA ASP A 49 -12.92 -58.09 4.89
C ASP A 49 -12.84 -56.57 4.67
N LEU A 50 -12.89 -56.12 3.41
CA LEU A 50 -12.96 -54.70 3.09
C LEU A 50 -14.20 -54.03 3.72
N ARG A 51 -15.36 -54.70 3.71
CA ARG A 51 -16.57 -54.19 4.40
C ARG A 51 -16.34 -54.08 5.91
N SER A 52 -15.74 -55.09 6.54
CA SER A 52 -15.40 -55.07 7.97
C SER A 52 -14.42 -53.95 8.34
N VAL A 53 -13.41 -53.71 7.50
CA VAL A 53 -12.49 -52.58 7.62
C VAL A 53 -13.24 -51.25 7.55
N LYS A 54 -14.18 -51.11 6.60
CA LYS A 54 -15.00 -49.90 6.47
C LYS A 54 -15.90 -49.69 7.70
N THR A 55 -16.44 -50.76 8.29
CA THR A 55 -17.23 -50.68 9.53
C THR A 55 -16.40 -50.18 10.71
N LEU A 56 -15.21 -50.75 10.93
CA LEU A 56 -14.31 -50.26 12.01
C LEU A 56 -13.89 -48.82 11.75
N SER A 57 -13.54 -48.48 10.52
CA SER A 57 -13.19 -47.11 10.12
C SER A 57 -14.32 -46.12 10.47
N LYS A 58 -15.59 -46.50 10.25
CA LYS A 58 -16.75 -45.69 10.64
C LYS A 58 -16.85 -45.54 12.17
N ALA A 59 -16.71 -46.63 12.93
CA ALA A 59 -16.78 -46.60 14.39
C ALA A 59 -15.66 -45.73 15.02
N VAL A 60 -14.45 -45.77 14.46
CA VAL A 60 -13.33 -44.90 14.86
C VAL A 60 -13.69 -43.43 14.67
N GLU A 61 -14.21 -43.06 13.49
CA GLU A 61 -14.60 -41.68 13.21
C GLU A 61 -15.79 -41.21 14.04
N GLU A 62 -16.75 -42.09 14.32
CA GLU A 62 -17.88 -41.80 15.21
C GLU A 62 -17.41 -41.50 16.63
N LYS A 63 -16.53 -42.33 17.22
CA LYS A 63 -15.99 -42.07 18.56
C LYS A 63 -15.13 -40.81 18.60
N ARG A 64 -14.28 -40.58 17.58
CA ARG A 64 -13.51 -39.35 17.45
C ARG A 64 -14.43 -38.13 17.42
N THR A 65 -15.51 -38.19 16.65
CA THR A 65 -16.49 -37.10 16.53
C THR A 65 -17.30 -36.91 17.81
N ALA A 66 -17.64 -37.98 18.52
CA ALA A 66 -18.32 -37.91 19.82
C ALA A 66 -17.47 -37.16 20.88
N ILE A 67 -16.15 -37.34 20.87
CA ILE A 67 -15.23 -36.63 21.77
C ILE A 67 -14.99 -35.19 21.30
N THR A 68 -14.69 -35.02 20.00
CA THR A 68 -14.32 -33.70 19.46
C THR A 68 -15.52 -32.76 19.28
N GLY A 69 -16.74 -33.27 19.15
CA GLY A 69 -17.95 -32.47 18.96
C GLY A 69 -18.18 -31.47 20.09
N PRO A 70 -18.35 -31.91 21.35
CA PRO A 70 -18.51 -31.02 22.50
C PRO A 70 -17.30 -30.09 22.71
N LEU A 71 -16.09 -30.59 22.45
CA LEU A 71 -14.86 -29.78 22.48
C LEU A 71 -14.89 -28.63 21.49
N ASN A 72 -15.25 -28.90 20.24
CA ASN A 72 -15.37 -27.89 19.19
C ASN A 72 -16.48 -26.88 19.50
N GLN A 73 -17.59 -27.33 20.10
CA GLN A 73 -18.66 -26.44 20.57
C GLN A 73 -18.16 -25.51 21.68
N ALA A 74 -17.38 -26.03 22.65
CA ALA A 74 -16.79 -25.22 23.71
C ALA A 74 -15.80 -24.19 23.15
N VAL A 75 -14.89 -24.61 22.26
CA VAL A 75 -13.96 -23.70 21.56
C VAL A 75 -14.71 -22.62 20.80
N LYS A 76 -15.79 -22.98 20.10
CA LYS A 76 -16.65 -22.02 19.41
C LYS A 76 -17.30 -21.03 20.39
N ALA A 77 -17.87 -21.51 21.49
CA ALA A 77 -18.50 -20.64 22.49
C ALA A 77 -17.51 -19.66 23.12
N VAL A 78 -16.30 -20.12 23.44
CA VAL A 78 -15.22 -19.25 23.94
C VAL A 78 -14.85 -18.21 22.88
N ASN A 79 -14.61 -18.61 21.63
CA ASN A 79 -14.31 -17.66 20.56
C ASN A 79 -15.43 -16.65 20.33
N ASP A 80 -16.69 -17.08 20.42
CA ASP A 80 -17.86 -16.21 20.27
C ASP A 80 -17.94 -15.18 21.41
N LEU A 81 -17.58 -15.54 22.65
CA LEU A 81 -17.52 -14.62 23.80
C LEU A 81 -16.53 -13.46 23.57
N PHE A 82 -15.39 -13.75 22.96
CA PHE A 82 -14.35 -12.74 22.70
C PHE A 82 -14.49 -12.03 21.35
N ARG A 83 -15.40 -12.48 20.48
CA ARG A 83 -15.58 -11.91 19.15
C ARG A 83 -16.00 -10.45 19.19
N ALA A 84 -17.04 -10.12 19.97
CA ALA A 84 -17.55 -8.76 20.07
C ALA A 84 -16.56 -7.81 20.78
N PRO A 85 -15.96 -8.15 21.94
CA PRO A 85 -14.92 -7.33 22.55
C PRO A 85 -13.73 -7.06 21.62
N LYS A 86 -13.27 -8.09 20.90
CA LYS A 86 -12.20 -7.93 19.89
C LYS A 86 -12.62 -6.95 18.80
N ALA A 87 -13.83 -7.09 18.25
CA ALA A 87 -14.33 -6.21 17.21
C ALA A 87 -14.42 -4.74 17.69
N TYR A 88 -14.91 -4.50 18.91
CA TYR A 88 -14.96 -3.16 19.48
C TYR A 88 -13.58 -2.54 19.67
N LEU A 89 -12.59 -3.33 20.12
CA LEU A 89 -11.21 -2.85 20.27
C LEU A 89 -10.57 -2.54 18.90
N GLU A 90 -10.78 -3.39 17.90
CA GLU A 90 -10.32 -3.16 16.52
C GLU A 90 -10.95 -1.89 15.91
N GLU A 91 -12.26 -1.68 16.14
CA GLU A 91 -12.97 -0.49 15.67
C GLU A 91 -12.52 0.77 16.40
N ALA A 92 -12.33 0.72 17.73
CA ALA A 92 -11.83 1.84 18.52
C ALA A 92 -10.41 2.23 18.08
N GLU A 93 -9.52 1.24 17.91
CA GLU A 93 -8.16 1.46 17.41
C GLU A 93 -8.17 2.12 16.02
N LYS A 94 -8.96 1.58 15.09
CA LYS A 94 -9.10 2.13 13.75
C LYS A 94 -9.62 3.57 13.79
N THR A 95 -10.68 3.82 14.55
CA THR A 95 -11.32 5.15 14.67
C THR A 95 -10.34 6.18 15.21
N LEU A 96 -9.59 5.84 16.26
CA LEU A 96 -8.58 6.73 16.84
C LEU A 96 -7.44 7.00 15.84
N LYS A 97 -6.92 5.98 15.16
CA LYS A 97 -5.89 6.15 14.13
C LYS A 97 -6.36 7.05 12.99
N ASP A 98 -7.58 6.84 12.51
CA ASP A 98 -8.16 7.65 11.43
C ASP A 98 -8.33 9.12 11.86
N ALA A 99 -8.79 9.37 13.09
CA ALA A 99 -8.89 10.72 13.64
C ALA A 99 -7.51 11.40 13.78
N MET A 100 -6.50 10.68 14.28
CA MET A 100 -5.13 11.19 14.40
C MET A 100 -4.51 11.52 13.03
N LEU A 101 -4.68 10.62 12.04
CA LEU A 101 -4.19 10.86 10.68
C LEU A 101 -4.91 12.03 10.01
N THR A 102 -6.21 12.21 10.28
CA THR A 102 -6.98 13.34 9.75
C THR A 102 -6.46 14.65 10.32
N TYR A 103 -6.24 14.71 11.63
CA TYR A 103 -5.62 15.87 12.26
C TYR A 103 -4.24 16.18 11.67
N ASP A 104 -3.37 15.18 11.53
CA ASP A 104 -2.02 15.38 10.96
C ASP A 104 -2.08 15.93 9.52
N ARG A 105 -2.98 15.40 8.68
CA ARG A 105 -3.21 15.91 7.32
C ARG A 105 -3.72 17.34 7.32
N GLU A 106 -4.65 17.67 8.21
CA GLU A 106 -5.17 19.04 8.33
C GLU A 106 -4.10 20.02 8.80
N GLN A 107 -3.25 19.62 9.75
CA GLN A 107 -2.13 20.45 10.19
C GLN A 107 -1.14 20.67 9.04
N GLN A 108 -0.83 19.63 8.26
CA GLN A 108 0.00 19.75 7.06
C GLN A 108 -0.64 20.64 6.00
N ARG A 109 -1.95 20.52 5.75
CA ARG A 109 -2.67 21.39 4.82
C ARG A 109 -2.57 22.86 5.23
N LYS A 110 -2.84 23.17 6.51
CA LYS A 110 -2.75 24.53 7.06
C LYS A 110 -1.31 25.07 6.98
N ALA A 111 -0.33 24.21 7.26
CA ALA A 111 1.08 24.53 7.12
C ALA A 111 1.46 24.91 5.69
N ASP A 112 1.05 24.09 4.72
CA ASP A 112 1.32 24.31 3.30
C ASP A 112 0.62 25.56 2.77
N GLU A 113 -0.62 25.81 3.20
CA GLU A 113 -1.38 27.01 2.83
C GLU A 113 -0.73 28.28 3.40
N ALA A 114 -0.34 28.27 4.67
CA ALA A 114 0.36 29.40 5.27
C ALA A 114 1.73 29.66 4.62
N ARG A 115 2.45 28.59 4.22
CA ARG A 115 3.70 28.72 3.46
C ARG A 115 3.46 29.34 2.09
N ARG A 116 2.48 28.84 1.33
CA ARG A 116 2.12 29.39 0.00
C ARG A 116 1.70 30.84 0.08
N GLU A 117 0.95 31.22 1.12
CA GLU A 117 0.53 32.61 1.31
C GLU A 117 1.70 33.53 1.69
N ALA A 118 2.63 33.06 2.52
CA ALA A 118 3.85 33.81 2.85
C ALA A 118 4.77 33.98 1.63
N GLU A 119 4.90 32.93 0.80
CA GLU A 119 5.63 32.97 -0.47
C GLU A 119 4.97 33.94 -1.46
N ARG A 120 3.63 33.90 -1.60
CA ARG A 120 2.87 34.83 -2.46
C ARG A 120 3.09 36.28 -2.04
N LYS A 121 2.96 36.59 -0.76
CA LYS A 121 3.18 37.96 -0.24
C LYS A 121 4.61 38.44 -0.45
N ALA A 122 5.59 37.56 -0.26
CA ALA A 122 6.98 37.89 -0.53
C ALA A 122 7.22 38.14 -2.03
N GLN A 123 6.61 37.35 -2.91
CA GLN A 123 6.69 37.58 -4.35
C GLN A 123 6.03 38.89 -4.76
N GLU A 124 4.84 39.19 -4.24
CA GLU A 124 4.14 40.46 -4.52
C GLU A 124 4.98 41.68 -4.09
N GLU A 125 5.65 41.60 -2.93
CA GLU A 125 6.53 42.67 -2.47
C GLU A 125 7.82 42.75 -3.31
N ARG A 126 8.40 41.62 -3.71
CA ARG A 126 9.53 41.57 -4.67
C ARG A 126 9.17 42.24 -5.98
N ASP A 127 8.03 41.88 -6.56
CA ASP A 127 7.56 42.40 -7.84
C ASP A 127 7.30 43.92 -7.75
N ARG A 128 6.77 44.39 -6.62
CA ARG A 128 6.56 45.83 -6.37
C ARG A 128 7.88 46.60 -6.32
N ILE A 129 8.87 46.11 -5.57
CA ILE A 129 10.18 46.76 -5.44
C ILE A 129 10.95 46.68 -6.77
N GLU A 130 10.85 45.57 -7.51
CA GLU A 130 11.47 45.44 -8.83
C GLU A 130 10.84 46.39 -9.85
N ALA A 131 9.50 46.58 -9.81
CA ALA A 131 8.84 47.58 -10.63
C ALA A 131 9.30 49.01 -10.30
N GLU A 132 9.53 49.31 -9.01
CA GLU A 132 10.11 50.58 -8.59
C GLU A 132 11.54 50.77 -9.09
N ALA A 133 12.39 49.72 -9.04
CA ALA A 133 13.74 49.74 -9.61
C ALA A 133 13.72 50.00 -11.12
N ARG A 134 12.81 49.33 -11.86
CA ARG A 134 12.64 49.53 -13.31
C ARG A 134 12.16 50.93 -13.65
N GLU A 135 11.23 51.48 -12.88
CA GLU A 135 10.74 52.86 -13.06
C GLU A 135 11.83 53.89 -12.73
N ALA A 136 12.64 53.67 -11.69
CA ALA A 136 13.78 54.52 -11.37
C ALA A 136 14.84 54.49 -12.49
N ALA A 137 15.16 53.31 -13.02
CA ALA A 137 16.06 53.15 -14.15
C ALA A 137 15.52 53.85 -15.41
N ARG A 138 14.22 53.69 -15.71
CA ARG A 138 13.56 54.34 -16.85
C ARG A 138 13.66 55.86 -16.77
N LYS A 139 13.31 56.46 -15.62
CA LYS A 139 13.39 57.92 -15.43
C LYS A 139 14.82 58.44 -15.54
N ALA A 140 15.80 57.71 -15.02
CA ALA A 140 17.20 58.10 -15.13
C ALA A 140 17.71 58.02 -16.57
N GLN A 141 17.29 57.01 -17.34
CA GLN A 141 17.63 56.89 -18.76
C GLN A 141 16.98 58.00 -19.58
N GLU A 142 15.70 58.31 -19.35
CA GLU A 142 15.01 59.42 -20.02
C GLU A 142 15.69 60.77 -19.75
N GLU A 143 16.17 60.99 -18.52
CA GLU A 143 16.94 62.18 -18.15
C GLU A 143 18.31 62.20 -18.84
N ALA A 144 19.06 61.10 -18.81
CA ALA A 144 20.35 60.98 -19.48
C ALA A 144 20.23 61.18 -21.00
N ASP A 145 19.17 60.65 -21.63
CA ASP A 145 18.87 60.83 -23.05
C ASP A 145 18.55 62.29 -23.39
N ARG A 146 17.86 63.02 -22.48
CA ARG A 146 17.60 64.46 -22.66
C ARG A 146 18.91 65.25 -22.64
N ILE A 147 19.75 65.01 -21.64
CA ILE A 147 21.05 65.69 -21.52
C ILE A 147 21.97 65.32 -22.69
N ALA A 148 21.94 64.07 -23.17
CA ALA A 148 22.71 63.62 -24.33
C ALA A 148 22.26 64.31 -25.63
N LYS A 149 20.96 64.56 -25.81
CA LYS A 149 20.46 65.36 -26.93
C LYS A 149 20.95 66.81 -26.87
N GLU A 150 20.89 67.44 -25.69
CA GLU A 150 21.42 68.80 -25.49
C GLU A 150 22.94 68.87 -25.76
N ALA A 151 23.69 67.83 -25.37
CA ALA A 151 25.12 67.70 -25.67
C ALA A 151 25.38 67.62 -27.18
N ALA A 152 24.57 66.84 -27.91
CA ALA A 152 24.68 66.70 -29.37
C ALA A 152 24.35 68.02 -30.10
N GLU A 153 23.35 68.77 -29.63
CA GLU A 153 23.00 70.09 -30.16
C GLU A 153 24.12 71.12 -29.90
N ALA A 154 24.71 71.14 -28.70
CA ALA A 154 25.85 72.00 -28.38
C ALA A 154 27.09 71.67 -29.24
N ALA A 155 27.35 70.38 -29.48
CA ALA A 155 28.43 69.94 -30.36
C ALA A 155 28.19 70.39 -31.81
N ALA A 156 26.95 70.29 -32.31
CA ALA A 156 26.58 70.76 -33.65
C ALA A 156 26.70 72.29 -33.80
N ALA A 157 26.49 73.04 -32.70
CA ALA A 157 26.68 74.49 -32.65
C ALA A 157 28.16 74.92 -32.50
N GLY A 158 29.09 73.98 -32.33
CA GLY A 158 30.53 74.24 -32.21
C GLY A 158 31.02 74.59 -30.79
N ASP A 159 30.17 74.48 -29.77
CA ASP A 159 30.53 74.73 -28.38
C ASP A 159 31.07 73.44 -27.73
N ALA A 160 32.35 73.16 -27.98
CA ALA A 160 33.00 71.92 -27.54
C ALA A 160 33.07 71.76 -26.01
N VAL A 161 33.22 72.87 -25.27
CA VAL A 161 33.32 72.83 -23.80
C VAL A 161 31.96 72.46 -23.20
N LYS A 162 30.89 73.13 -23.63
CA LYS A 162 29.53 72.85 -23.17
C LYS A 162 29.07 71.44 -23.57
N ALA A 163 29.40 70.99 -24.78
CA ALA A 163 29.08 69.63 -25.21
C ALA A 163 29.74 68.58 -24.32
N GLN A 164 31.02 68.76 -23.98
CA GLN A 164 31.74 67.83 -23.11
C GLN A 164 31.18 67.81 -21.67
N GLU A 165 30.83 68.98 -21.12
CA GLU A 165 30.21 69.09 -19.78
C GLU A 165 28.85 68.37 -19.73
N LEU A 166 27.97 68.60 -20.72
CA LEU A 166 26.67 67.92 -20.82
C LEU A 166 26.84 66.41 -21.02
N GLN A 167 27.85 65.98 -21.76
CA GLN A 167 28.11 64.56 -21.98
C GLN A 167 28.62 63.86 -20.70
N GLN A 168 29.42 64.54 -19.88
CA GLN A 168 29.78 64.07 -18.53
C GLN A 168 28.56 64.05 -17.61
N GLN A 169 27.69 65.06 -17.66
CA GLN A 169 26.45 65.10 -16.89
C GLN A 169 25.50 63.97 -17.27
N ALA A 170 25.34 63.65 -18.56
CA ALA A 170 24.54 62.52 -19.02
C ALA A 170 25.09 61.19 -18.51
N HIS A 171 26.41 61.00 -18.56
CA HIS A 171 27.05 59.80 -18.02
C HIS A 171 26.86 59.68 -16.50
N GLN A 172 26.98 60.79 -15.77
CA GLN A 172 26.82 60.80 -14.32
C GLN A 172 25.35 60.58 -13.91
N ALA A 173 24.40 61.19 -14.61
CA ALA A 173 22.96 60.95 -14.41
C ALA A 173 22.59 59.47 -14.67
N ALA A 174 23.16 58.86 -15.72
CA ALA A 174 22.98 57.44 -16.00
C ALA A 174 23.60 56.53 -14.91
N ALA A 175 24.82 56.86 -14.46
CA ALA A 175 25.52 56.11 -13.41
C ALA A 175 24.79 56.20 -12.05
N ASP A 176 24.35 57.40 -11.65
CA ASP A 176 23.59 57.62 -10.42
C ASP A 176 22.22 56.93 -10.47
N GLY A 177 21.58 56.94 -11.65
CA GLY A 177 20.34 56.21 -11.90
C GLY A 177 20.50 54.70 -11.79
N ALA A 178 21.55 54.16 -12.41
CA ALA A 178 21.89 52.74 -12.36
C ALA A 178 22.19 52.29 -10.92
N ALA A 179 22.98 53.06 -10.17
CA ALA A 179 23.30 52.76 -8.78
C ALA A 179 22.05 52.77 -7.88
N ARG A 180 21.11 53.70 -8.10
CA ARG A 180 19.83 53.73 -7.39
C ARG A 180 18.96 52.53 -7.74
N ALA A 181 18.82 52.21 -9.03
CA ALA A 181 18.05 51.05 -9.46
C ALA A 181 18.65 49.73 -8.93
N GLU A 182 19.97 49.60 -8.90
CA GLU A 182 20.69 48.46 -8.32
C GLU A 182 20.46 48.36 -6.81
N SER A 183 20.47 49.48 -6.08
CA SER A 183 20.17 49.48 -4.64
C SER A 183 18.74 49.00 -4.33
N ILE A 184 17.76 49.43 -5.13
CA ILE A 184 16.35 49.01 -5.01
C ILE A 184 16.21 47.53 -5.43
N ALA A 185 16.94 47.08 -6.46
CA ALA A 185 16.95 45.68 -6.88
C ALA A 185 17.57 44.75 -5.82
N MET A 186 18.65 45.18 -5.15
CA MET A 186 19.19 44.44 -3.98
C MET A 186 18.16 44.34 -2.85
N GLU A 187 17.38 45.40 -2.62
CA GLU A 187 16.29 45.38 -1.63
C GLU A 187 15.24 44.30 -2.00
N ALA A 188 14.84 44.21 -3.27
CA ALA A 188 13.94 43.15 -3.74
C ALA A 188 14.53 41.75 -3.52
N GLU A 189 15.82 41.54 -3.81
CA GLU A 189 16.44 40.23 -3.64
C GLU A 189 16.46 39.76 -2.17
N MET A 190 16.59 40.71 -1.23
CA MET A 190 16.57 40.47 0.21
C MET A 190 15.16 40.18 0.78
N VAL A 191 14.06 40.39 0.04
CA VAL A 191 12.69 40.13 0.52
C VAL A 191 12.41 38.63 0.59
N THR A 192 12.74 37.97 1.70
CA THR A 192 12.43 36.55 1.89
C THR A 192 11.03 36.34 2.47
N ALA A 193 10.40 35.20 2.16
CA ALA A 193 9.16 34.79 2.82
C ALA A 193 9.33 34.74 4.34
N ALA A 194 8.41 35.38 5.07
CA ALA A 194 8.44 35.36 6.52
C ALA A 194 8.35 33.92 7.05
N PRO A 195 9.17 33.54 8.05
CA PRO A 195 9.17 32.17 8.57
C PRO A 195 7.82 31.84 9.20
N VAL A 196 7.08 30.92 8.56
CA VAL A 196 5.80 30.46 9.09
C VAL A 196 6.06 29.56 10.31
N ARG A 197 5.80 30.10 11.50
CA ARG A 197 5.83 29.31 12.75
C ARG A 197 4.59 28.44 12.84
N ILE A 198 4.65 27.26 12.24
CA ILE A 198 3.57 26.27 12.38
C ILE A 198 3.82 25.53 13.70
N ALA A 199 2.86 25.59 14.61
CA ALA A 199 2.83 24.78 15.82
C ALA A 199 2.62 23.30 15.46
N THR A 200 3.65 22.63 14.94
CA THR A 200 3.54 21.22 14.51
C THR A 200 4.70 20.40 15.02
N ALA A 201 4.55 19.96 16.25
CA ALA A 201 4.74 18.55 16.51
C ALA A 201 3.61 18.17 17.47
N ALA A 202 2.65 17.35 17.00
CA ALA A 202 1.87 16.57 17.94
C ALA A 202 2.86 15.94 18.94
N PRO A 203 2.61 16.01 20.25
CA PRO A 203 3.58 15.56 21.25
C PRO A 203 4.02 14.14 20.89
N LYS A 204 5.34 13.88 20.84
CA LYS A 204 5.86 12.55 20.56
C LYS A 204 5.42 11.62 21.68
N VAL A 205 4.28 10.93 21.48
CA VAL A 205 3.77 9.96 22.43
C VAL A 205 4.60 8.70 22.28
N SER A 206 5.22 8.26 23.38
CA SER A 206 5.96 7.00 23.42
C SER A 206 5.05 5.83 22.99
N GLY A 207 5.55 4.95 22.12
CA GLY A 207 4.83 3.77 21.62
C GLY A 207 4.03 3.99 20.33
N LEU A 208 3.92 5.21 19.80
CA LEU A 208 3.30 5.46 18.50
C LEU A 208 4.35 5.66 17.40
N SER A 209 4.23 4.90 16.31
CA SER A 209 5.05 5.04 15.12
C SER A 209 4.17 4.99 13.87
N THR A 210 4.41 5.94 12.96
CA THR A 210 3.73 5.97 11.66
C THR A 210 4.72 5.58 10.58
N ARG A 211 4.37 4.57 9.77
CA ARG A 211 5.15 4.17 8.59
C ARG A 211 4.33 4.34 7.32
N LYS A 212 4.97 4.78 6.24
CA LYS A 212 4.35 4.76 4.91
C LYS A 212 4.42 3.35 4.34
N ASN A 213 3.26 2.77 4.02
CA ASN A 213 3.18 1.48 3.32
C ASN A 213 2.84 1.73 1.86
N TRP A 214 3.77 1.41 0.96
CA TRP A 214 3.57 1.58 -0.48
C TRP A 214 2.77 0.40 -1.02
N LYS A 215 1.63 0.68 -1.66
CA LYS A 215 0.78 -0.32 -2.32
C LYS A 215 0.71 -0.03 -3.81
N ALA A 216 0.74 -1.07 -4.64
CA ALA A 216 0.53 -0.97 -6.07
C ALA A 216 -0.86 -1.50 -6.44
N ARG A 217 -1.47 -0.92 -7.48
CA ARG A 217 -2.70 -1.43 -8.11
C ARG A 217 -2.43 -1.69 -9.59
N CYS A 218 -2.89 -2.84 -10.10
CA CYS A 218 -2.89 -3.09 -11.53
C CYS A 218 -3.97 -2.22 -12.18
N THR A 219 -3.57 -1.34 -13.09
CA THR A 219 -4.47 -0.48 -13.87
C THR A 219 -4.94 -1.17 -15.15
N ASP A 220 -4.04 -1.93 -15.79
CA ASP A 220 -4.29 -2.68 -17.01
C ASP A 220 -3.61 -4.06 -16.92
N LYS A 221 -4.44 -5.12 -16.90
CA LYS A 221 -3.97 -6.51 -16.77
C LYS A 221 -3.23 -6.99 -18.01
N MET A 222 -3.66 -6.57 -19.21
CA MET A 222 -3.06 -7.04 -20.46
C MET A 222 -1.68 -6.42 -20.67
N GLN A 223 -1.52 -5.14 -20.34
CA GLN A 223 -0.19 -4.50 -20.37
C GLN A 223 0.78 -5.16 -19.39
N LEU A 224 0.32 -5.52 -18.18
CA LEU A 224 1.15 -6.24 -17.22
C LEU A 224 1.59 -7.61 -17.75
N ILE A 225 0.67 -8.39 -18.34
CA ILE A 225 0.99 -9.70 -18.94
C ILE A 225 2.01 -9.54 -20.07
N ALA A 226 1.80 -8.58 -20.97
CA ALA A 226 2.71 -8.31 -22.07
C ALA A 226 4.12 -7.93 -21.57
N PHE A 227 4.19 -7.10 -20.52
CA PHE A 227 5.45 -6.73 -19.89
C PHE A 227 6.17 -7.96 -19.30
N ILE A 228 5.47 -8.81 -18.55
CA ILE A 228 6.03 -10.02 -17.93
C ILE A 228 6.50 -11.02 -18.98
N ALA A 229 5.79 -11.14 -20.10
CA ALA A 229 6.20 -12.01 -21.20
C ALA A 229 7.57 -11.62 -21.80
N THR A 230 7.92 -10.33 -21.77
CA THR A 230 9.26 -9.84 -22.20
C THR A 230 10.32 -9.93 -21.11
N ARG A 231 9.91 -10.14 -19.84
CA ARG A 231 10.74 -10.10 -18.64
C ARG A 231 10.37 -11.22 -17.67
N PRO A 232 10.88 -12.44 -17.91
CA PRO A 232 10.54 -13.62 -17.12
C PRO A 232 10.86 -13.50 -15.62
N GLU A 233 11.72 -12.56 -15.20
CA GLU A 233 12.02 -12.31 -13.79
C GLU A 233 10.79 -11.91 -12.95
N PHE A 234 9.72 -11.43 -13.57
CA PHE A 234 8.46 -11.06 -12.92
C PHE A 234 7.38 -12.14 -13.00
N GLN A 235 7.72 -13.39 -13.39
CA GLN A 235 6.74 -14.48 -13.52
C GLN A 235 5.93 -14.74 -12.25
N ASN A 236 6.51 -14.45 -11.08
CA ASN A 236 5.87 -14.60 -9.77
C ASN A 236 4.67 -13.67 -9.54
N LEU A 237 4.43 -12.71 -10.44
CA LEU A 237 3.24 -11.87 -10.44
C LEU A 237 2.04 -12.54 -11.15
N LEU A 238 2.22 -13.70 -11.79
CA LEU A 238 1.18 -14.46 -12.48
C LEU A 238 1.01 -15.85 -11.85
N ASP A 239 -0.22 -16.16 -11.43
CA ASP A 239 -0.60 -17.49 -10.95
C ASP A 239 -1.40 -18.26 -12.00
N ILE A 240 -1.19 -19.57 -12.04
CA ILE A 240 -1.94 -20.50 -12.89
C ILE A 240 -3.24 -20.89 -12.19
N ASN A 241 -4.37 -20.73 -12.89
CA ASN A 241 -5.67 -21.18 -12.37
C ASN A 241 -5.87 -22.69 -12.63
N GLN A 242 -5.39 -23.53 -11.71
CA GLN A 242 -5.46 -24.99 -11.82
C GLN A 242 -6.91 -25.50 -11.94
N SER A 243 -7.88 -24.86 -11.29
CA SER A 243 -9.29 -25.28 -11.35
C SER A 243 -9.86 -25.11 -12.76
N ALA A 244 -9.57 -23.98 -13.40
CA ALA A 244 -9.97 -23.74 -14.78
C ALA A 244 -9.30 -24.73 -15.74
N LEU A 245 -8.01 -25.03 -15.54
CA LEU A 245 -7.30 -26.05 -16.34
C LEU A 245 -7.91 -27.44 -16.16
N ASN A 246 -8.21 -27.85 -14.92
CA ASN A 246 -8.84 -29.14 -14.65
C ASN A 246 -10.23 -29.26 -15.30
N ALA A 247 -11.00 -28.17 -15.35
CA ALA A 247 -12.29 -28.14 -16.03
C ALA A 247 -12.14 -28.35 -17.55
N ILE A 248 -11.13 -27.72 -18.16
CA ILE A 248 -10.80 -27.90 -19.58
C ILE A 248 -10.31 -29.33 -19.84
N ALA A 249 -9.41 -29.84 -19.00
CA ALA A 249 -8.88 -31.20 -19.09
C ALA A 249 -10.00 -32.25 -18.95
N LYS A 250 -10.98 -32.04 -18.07
CA LYS A 250 -12.14 -32.93 -17.94
C LYS A 250 -13.02 -32.93 -19.21
N ALA A 251 -13.15 -31.78 -19.87
CA ALA A 251 -13.97 -31.63 -21.06
C ALA A 251 -13.28 -32.17 -22.32
N GLN A 252 -11.99 -31.88 -22.50
CA GLN A 252 -11.23 -32.18 -23.72
C GLN A 252 -10.42 -33.48 -23.62
N LYS A 253 -10.07 -33.93 -22.41
CA LYS A 253 -9.27 -35.13 -22.14
C LYS A 253 -7.98 -35.13 -23.00
N GLU A 254 -7.70 -36.24 -23.68
CA GLU A 254 -6.55 -36.41 -24.59
C GLU A 254 -6.52 -35.41 -25.75
N ALA A 255 -7.64 -34.75 -26.07
CA ALA A 255 -7.71 -33.74 -27.13
C ALA A 255 -7.35 -32.32 -26.68
N MET A 256 -6.94 -32.12 -25.41
CA MET A 256 -6.57 -30.80 -24.90
C MET A 256 -5.26 -30.31 -25.55
N ASN A 257 -5.33 -29.16 -26.24
CA ASN A 257 -4.17 -28.57 -26.92
C ASN A 257 -3.92 -27.12 -26.45
N ILE A 258 -3.40 -26.97 -25.23
CA ILE A 258 -2.94 -25.69 -24.69
C ILE A 258 -1.43 -25.80 -24.48
N PRO A 259 -0.60 -24.99 -25.17
CA PRO A 259 0.85 -25.03 -25.00
C PRO A 259 1.25 -24.87 -23.52
N GLY A 260 2.05 -25.80 -23.01
CA GLY A 260 2.54 -25.81 -21.62
C GLY A 260 1.60 -26.45 -20.60
N VAL A 261 0.50 -27.09 -21.02
CA VAL A 261 -0.44 -27.79 -20.11
C VAL A 261 -0.72 -29.21 -20.64
N GLU A 262 -0.67 -30.21 -19.76
CA GLU A 262 -0.94 -31.63 -20.06
C GLU A 262 -2.18 -32.14 -19.29
N ALA A 263 -3.01 -32.96 -19.93
CA ALA A 263 -4.16 -33.63 -19.30
C ALA A 263 -3.83 -35.10 -19.03
N TYR A 264 -4.12 -35.59 -17.82
CA TYR A 264 -3.87 -36.99 -17.42
C TYR A 264 -5.08 -37.62 -16.71
N PRO A 265 -5.33 -38.93 -16.87
CA PRO A 265 -6.36 -39.65 -16.12
C PRO A 265 -5.89 -40.01 -14.69
N ASP A 266 -6.76 -39.87 -13.71
CA ASP A 266 -6.54 -40.27 -12.31
C ASP A 266 -7.65 -41.25 -11.89
N GLU A 267 -7.31 -42.54 -11.74
CA GLU A 267 -8.27 -43.61 -11.45
C GLU A 267 -8.50 -43.74 -9.93
N VAL A 268 -9.76 -43.62 -9.50
CA VAL A 268 -10.13 -43.69 -8.07
C VAL A 268 -11.19 -44.77 -7.83
N MET A 269 -10.86 -45.75 -6.99
CA MET A 269 -11.79 -46.80 -6.50
C MET A 269 -12.43 -46.38 -5.17
N SER A 270 -13.74 -46.59 -5.00
CA SER A 270 -14.44 -46.24 -3.75
C SER A 270 -15.33 -47.37 -3.23
N ALA A 271 -15.40 -47.52 -1.90
CA ALA A 271 -16.24 -48.50 -1.20
C ALA A 271 -17.03 -47.83 -0.05
N ARG A 272 -18.28 -48.26 0.16
CA ARG A 272 -19.18 -47.73 1.21
C ARG A 272 -19.38 -48.78 2.32
N ALA A 273 -19.48 -48.31 3.56
CA ALA A 273 -19.99 -49.15 4.65
C ALA A 273 -21.49 -49.40 4.41
N ALA A 274 -21.96 -50.61 4.75
CA ALA A 274 -23.38 -50.96 4.69
C ALA A 274 -24.19 -50.19 5.76
#